data_AF-A0A495X4K8-F1
#
_entry.id   AF-A0A495X4K8-F1
#
_cell.length_a   1.000
_cell.length_b   1.000
_cell.length_c   1.000
_cell.angle_alpha   90.00
_cell.angle_beta   90.00
_cell.angle_gamma   90.00
#
_symmetry.space_group_name_H-M   'P 1'
#
loop_
_entity.id
_entity.type
_entity.pdbx_description
1 polymer ?
#
loop_
_entity_poly.entity_id
_entity_poly.type
_entity_poly.pdbx_seq_one_letter_code
_entity_poly.pdbx_strand_id
1 'polypeptide(L)'
;MDTAESDDLADRVLASVLAAARQAFRTDVDPTLDPIEAGFDSIAAMGMAGTLEQELGVECAIEDVFDTTSLAELADLLVQRIDAAGSR
;
A
#
# COMPACT_ATOMS: atom_id res chain seq x y z
N MET A 1 -13.26 7.92 20.53
CA MET A 1 -12.24 6.96 20.99
C MET A 1 -11.61 6.25 19.79
N ASP A 2 -11.68 6.89 18.61
CA ASP A 2 -11.59 6.22 17.30
C ASP A 2 -10.21 6.38 16.64
N THR A 3 -9.35 7.23 17.21
CA THR A 3 -7.99 7.47 16.69
C THR A 3 -7.08 6.24 16.85
N ALA A 4 -7.24 5.47 17.94
CA ALA A 4 -6.38 4.32 18.21
C ALA A 4 -6.61 3.16 17.22
N GLU A 5 -7.86 2.89 16.84
CA GLU A 5 -8.19 1.85 15.86
C GLU A 5 -7.72 2.21 14.44
N SER A 6 -7.74 3.51 14.11
CA SER A 6 -7.22 4.03 12.84
C SER A 6 -5.70 3.93 12.74
N ASP A 7 -4.97 4.26 13.83
CA ASP A 7 -3.51 4.08 13.90
C ASP A 7 -3.13 2.59 13.74
N ASP A 8 -3.82 1.68 14.44
CA ASP A 8 -3.58 0.23 14.31
C ASP A 8 -3.87 -0.31 12.90
N LEU A 9 -4.90 0.22 12.23
CA LEU A 9 -5.20 -0.12 10.84
C LEU A 9 -4.11 0.41 9.91
N ALA A 10 -3.69 1.66 10.08
CA ALA A 10 -2.65 2.26 9.27
C ALA A 10 -1.32 1.51 9.37
N ASP A 11 -0.90 1.14 10.58
CA ASP A 11 0.30 0.34 10.79
C ASP A 11 0.21 -1.04 10.11
N ARG A 12 -0.95 -1.70 10.16
CA ARG A 12 -1.17 -2.99 9.49
C ARG A 12 -1.13 -2.86 7.97
N VAL A 13 -1.81 -1.85 7.43
CA VAL A 13 -1.83 -1.61 5.98
C VAL A 13 -0.43 -1.26 5.51
N LEU A 14 0.29 -0.39 6.22
CA LEU A 14 1.68 -0.05 5.91
C LEU A 14 2.58 -1.29 5.93
N ALA A 15 2.46 -2.14 6.94
CA ALA A 15 3.21 -3.39 7.01
C ALA A 15 2.92 -4.31 5.80
N SER A 16 1.66 -4.42 5.38
CA SER A 16 1.26 -5.18 4.18
C SER A 16 1.82 -4.58 2.90
N VAL A 17 1.75 -3.24 2.74
CA VAL A 17 2.33 -2.50 1.61
C VAL A 17 3.83 -2.75 1.50
N LEU A 18 4.57 -2.61 2.61
CA LEU A 18 5.99 -2.87 2.66
C LEU A 18 6.31 -4.34 2.35
N ALA A 19 5.54 -5.28 2.88
CA ALA A 19 5.72 -6.71 2.60
C ALA A 19 5.47 -7.04 1.12
N ALA A 20 4.42 -6.49 0.50
CA ALA A 20 4.11 -6.68 -0.91
C ALA A 20 5.21 -6.07 -1.80
N ALA A 21 5.68 -4.87 -1.47
CA ALA A 21 6.80 -4.22 -2.14
C ALA A 21 8.10 -5.05 -2.02
N ARG A 22 8.47 -5.51 -0.81
CA ARG A 22 9.65 -6.39 -0.61
C ARG A 22 9.58 -7.65 -1.48
N GLN A 23 8.40 -8.25 -1.60
CA GLN A 23 8.19 -9.44 -2.41
C GLN A 23 8.31 -9.16 -3.91
N ALA A 24 7.75 -8.04 -4.37
CA ALA A 24 7.81 -7.62 -5.76
C ALA A 24 9.24 -7.27 -6.21
N PHE A 25 10.00 -6.54 -5.38
CA PHE A 25 11.33 -6.04 -5.71
C PHE A 25 12.47 -6.96 -5.29
N ARG A 26 12.20 -7.93 -4.41
CA ARG A 26 13.22 -8.80 -3.80
C ARG A 26 14.39 -8.03 -3.20
N THR A 27 14.12 -6.83 -2.69
CA THR A 27 15.07 -5.92 -2.06
C THR A 27 14.46 -5.34 -0.80
N ASP A 28 15.30 -4.69 0.01
CA ASP A 28 14.80 -3.91 1.14
C ASP A 28 14.15 -2.62 0.63
N VAL A 29 12.94 -2.35 1.10
CA VAL A 29 12.17 -1.15 0.76
C VAL A 29 11.82 -0.42 2.05
N ASP A 30 11.86 0.92 1.96
CA ASP A 30 11.58 1.83 3.06
C ASP A 30 10.20 2.47 2.88
N PRO A 31 9.45 2.80 3.95
CA PRO A 31 8.19 3.54 3.84
C PRO A 31 8.30 4.87 3.11
N THR A 32 9.45 5.56 3.14
CA THR A 32 9.67 6.82 2.41
C THR A 32 10.24 6.62 1.01
N LEU A 33 10.35 5.36 0.56
CA LEU A 33 10.85 5.03 -0.77
C LEU A 33 9.82 5.45 -1.82
N ASP A 34 10.25 6.29 -2.75
CA ASP A 34 9.48 6.60 -3.94
C ASP A 34 9.52 5.38 -4.89
N PRO A 35 8.36 4.80 -5.25
CA PRO A 35 8.30 3.65 -6.14
C PRO A 35 8.92 3.94 -7.50
N ILE A 36 8.70 5.14 -8.05
CA ILE A 36 9.18 5.55 -9.37
C ILE A 36 10.70 5.70 -9.34
N GLU A 37 11.25 6.40 -8.33
CA GLU A 37 12.71 6.55 -8.20
C GLU A 37 13.42 5.22 -7.92
N ALA A 38 12.76 4.30 -7.20
CA ALA A 38 13.27 2.96 -6.96
C ALA A 38 13.23 2.05 -8.20
N GLY A 39 12.61 2.49 -9.29
CA GLY A 39 12.49 1.71 -10.51
C GLY A 39 11.36 0.68 -10.45
N PHE A 40 10.22 1.02 -9.83
CA PHE A 40 9.03 0.18 -9.89
C PHE A 40 8.57 0.00 -11.34
N ASP A 41 8.88 -1.16 -11.90
CA ASP A 41 8.35 -1.56 -13.19
C ASP A 41 6.85 -1.88 -13.08
N SER A 42 6.11 -1.67 -14.17
CA SER A 42 4.65 -1.88 -14.19
C SER A 42 4.23 -3.30 -13.80
N ILE A 43 5.07 -4.31 -14.05
CA ILE A 43 4.80 -5.69 -13.62
C ILE A 43 4.92 -5.85 -12.11
N ALA A 44 5.94 -5.25 -11.51
CA ALA A 44 6.15 -5.31 -10.07
C ALA A 44 5.05 -4.54 -9.33
N ALA A 45 4.67 -3.36 -9.84
CA ALA A 45 3.55 -2.58 -9.31
C ALA A 45 2.21 -3.34 -9.45
N MET A 46 1.91 -3.95 -10.61
CA MET A 46 0.72 -4.81 -10.77
C MET A 46 0.72 -6.01 -9.83
N GLY A 47 1.86 -6.66 -9.64
CA GLY A 47 1.97 -7.80 -8.72
C GLY A 47 1.78 -7.40 -7.26
N MET A 48 2.32 -6.24 -6.87
CA MET A 48 2.10 -5.65 -5.56
C MET A 48 0.63 -5.29 -5.35
N ALA A 49 0.03 -4.58 -6.31
CA ALA A 49 -1.38 -4.20 -6.29
C ALA A 49 -2.28 -5.42 -6.09
N GLY A 50 -2.16 -6.45 -6.93
CA GLY A 50 -2.95 -7.67 -6.80
C GLY A 50 -2.70 -8.43 -5.49
N THR A 51 -1.49 -8.34 -4.91
CA THR A 51 -1.22 -8.91 -3.58
C THR A 51 -1.97 -8.15 -2.50
N LEU A 52 -1.94 -6.81 -2.54
CA LEU A 52 -2.65 -5.95 -1.59
C LEU A 52 -4.16 -6.12 -1.71
N GLU A 53 -4.69 -6.24 -2.92
CA GLU A 53 -6.11 -6.53 -3.14
C GLU A 53 -6.54 -7.84 -2.46
N GLN A 54 -5.73 -8.89 -2.55
CA GLN A 54 -6.05 -10.17 -1.92
C GLN A 54 -5.84 -10.18 -0.40
N GLU A 55 -4.81 -9.50 0.11
CA GLU A 55 -4.49 -9.46 1.54
C GLU A 55 -5.44 -8.53 2.32
N LEU A 56 -5.75 -7.36 1.75
CA LEU A 56 -6.52 -6.31 2.40
C LEU A 56 -7.99 -6.29 1.95
N GLY A 57 -8.32 -6.90 0.81
CA GLY A 57 -9.68 -6.92 0.27
C GLY A 57 -10.13 -5.59 -0.34
N VAL A 58 -9.21 -4.69 -0.69
CA VAL A 58 -9.48 -3.37 -1.26
C VAL A 58 -8.90 -3.25 -2.65
N GLU A 59 -9.63 -2.65 -3.60
CA GLU A 59 -9.12 -2.42 -4.95
C GLU A 59 -7.91 -1.47 -4.93
N CYS A 60 -6.80 -1.94 -5.51
CA CYS A 60 -5.55 -1.21 -5.64
C CYS A 60 -5.15 -1.24 -7.11
N ALA A 61 -5.11 -0.09 -7.76
CA ALA A 61 -4.64 0.02 -9.13
C ALA A 61 -3.15 0.34 -9.17
N ILE A 62 -2.53 0.02 -10.30
CA ILE A 62 -1.17 0.48 -10.61
C ILE A 62 -1.07 2.01 -10.60
N GLU A 63 -2.15 2.70 -10.98
CA GLU A 63 -2.23 4.16 -10.98
C GLU A 63 -2.06 4.73 -9.57
N ASP A 64 -2.63 4.09 -8.54
CA ASP A 64 -2.47 4.52 -7.15
C ASP A 64 -0.99 4.42 -6.69
N VAL A 65 -0.25 3.43 -7.19
CA VAL A 65 1.19 3.27 -6.89
C VAL A 65 2.01 4.36 -7.57
N PHE A 66 1.62 4.79 -8.78
CA PHE A 66 2.33 5.84 -9.52
C PHE A 66 1.91 7.26 -9.12
N ASP A 67 0.71 7.43 -8.56
CA ASP A 67 0.21 8.73 -8.09
C ASP A 67 0.79 9.11 -6.71
N THR A 68 1.34 8.13 -5.99
CA THR A 68 1.94 8.31 -4.67
C THR A 68 3.45 8.47 -4.76
N THR A 69 3.98 9.38 -3.92
CA THR A 69 5.42 9.67 -3.84
C THR A 69 6.14 8.76 -2.85
N SER A 70 5.41 7.91 -2.13
CA SER A 70 5.97 6.99 -1.14
C SER A 70 5.03 5.82 -0.84
N LEU A 71 5.60 4.72 -0.35
CA LEU A 71 4.83 3.57 0.13
C LEU A 71 3.94 3.93 1.34
N ALA A 72 4.35 4.90 2.16
CA ALA A 72 3.53 5.40 3.26
C ALA A 72 2.27 6.13 2.76
N GLU A 73 2.37 6.95 1.72
CA GLU A 73 1.21 7.60 1.11
C GLU A 73 0.26 6.57 0.49
N LEU A 74 0.80 5.54 -0.17
CA LEU A 74 -0.01 4.45 -0.70
C LEU A 74 -0.78 3.73 0.43
N ALA A 75 -0.13 3.47 1.55
CA ALA A 75 -0.78 2.85 2.70
C ALA A 75 -1.92 3.72 3.24
N ASP A 76 -1.71 5.03 3.40
CA ASP A 76 -2.74 5.95 3.87
C ASP A 76 -3.97 5.97 2.93
N LEU A 77 -3.72 6.00 1.62
CA LEU A 77 -4.79 5.94 0.61
C LEU A 77 -5.62 4.65 0.73
N LEU A 78 -4.96 3.51 0.96
CA LEU A 78 -5.63 2.22 1.15
C LEU A 78 -6.42 2.18 2.47
N VAL A 79 -5.89 2.74 3.56
CA VAL A 79 -6.60 2.88 4.85
C VAL A 79 -7.90 3.64 4.64
N GLN A 80 -7.84 4.80 3.97
CA GLN A 80 -9.04 5.61 3.69
C GLN A 80 -10.08 4.84 2.88
N ARG A 81 -9.66 4.01 1.92
CA ARG A 81 -10.57 3.16 1.14
C ARG A 81 -11.19 2.03 1.97
N ILE A 82 -10.40 1.38 2.83
CA ILE A 82 -10.87 0.31 3.72
C ILE A 82 -11.88 0.88 4.73
N ASP A 83 -11.58 2.03 5.33
CA ASP A 83 -12.48 2.71 6.27
C ASP A 83 -13.80 3.12 5.59
N ALA A 84 -13.72 3.71 4.40
CA ALA A 84 -14.89 4.08 3.61
C ALA A 84 -15.74 2.87 3.16
N ALA A 85 -15.11 1.73 2.88
CA ALA A 85 -15.80 0.48 2.53
C ALA A 85 -16.43 -0.20 3.75
N GLY A 86 -15.75 -0.17 4.90
CA GLY A 86 -16.22 -0.76 6.16
C GLY A 86 -17.32 0.04 6.86
N SER A 87 -17.39 1.36 6.61
CA SER A 87 -18.42 2.24 7.18
C SER A 87 -19.79 2.15 6.47
N ARG A 88 -19.98 1.22 5.53
CA ARG A 88 -21.17 1.12 4.68
C ARG A 88 -21.99 -0.14 4.93
#